data_AF-A0A1Y1RIL2-F1
#
_entry.id   AF-A0A1Y1RIL2-F1
#
_cell.length_a   1.000
_cell.length_b   1.000
_cell.length_c   1.000
_cell.angle_alpha   90.00
_cell.angle_beta   90.00
_cell.angle_gamma   90.00
#
_symmetry.space_group_name_H-M   'P 1'
#
loop_
_entity.id
_entity.type
_entity.pdbx_description
1 polymer ?
#
loop_
_entity_poly.entity_id
_entity_poly.type
_entity_poly.pdbx_seq_one_letter_code
_entity_poly.pdbx_strand_id
1 'polypeptide(L)'
;MPRNWLLLFLLCLMVLIACDFCWIQDCSDAEEEEYACSECNFQLTALTQAYNQKEWRDLSCCLSDQFTFYFNPADSIYVSFTFPDLQLDRDQELDILKNMFENAPSISLTLSGDRVMSYSGDPTGESKLLPRSYDLTVFLADGVGYRIGGECHFVVAPEDGTYKIVQWQDLSSSSASIIKEDGIRDVENDKSWGYVKWIFR
;
A
#
# COMPACT_ATOMS: atom_id res chain seq x y z
N MET A 1 -70.57 -26.21 18.23
CA MET A 1 -70.00 -25.68 16.98
C MET A 1 -68.87 -24.69 17.32
N PRO A 2 -67.58 -25.08 17.21
CA PRO A 2 -66.45 -24.14 17.29
C PRO A 2 -65.67 -24.16 15.98
N ARG A 3 -65.99 -23.25 15.04
CA ARG A 3 -65.27 -23.11 13.75
C ARG A 3 -64.51 -21.78 13.61
N ASN A 4 -64.67 -20.85 14.55
CA ASN A 4 -64.11 -19.50 14.43
C ASN A 4 -62.74 -19.30 15.13
N TRP A 5 -62.32 -20.25 15.97
CA TRP A 5 -61.05 -20.12 16.71
C TRP A 5 -59.81 -20.33 15.83
N LEU A 6 -59.92 -21.17 14.79
CA LEU A 6 -58.80 -21.45 13.88
C LEU A 6 -58.43 -20.24 13.01
N LEU A 7 -59.43 -19.45 12.59
CA LEU A 7 -59.23 -18.24 11.79
C LEU A 7 -58.57 -17.11 12.58
N LEU A 8 -58.94 -16.95 13.86
CA LEU A 8 -58.30 -15.99 14.77
C LEU A 8 -56.85 -16.35 15.07
N PHE A 9 -56.54 -17.65 15.19
CA PHE A 9 -55.17 -18.11 15.43
C PHE A 9 -54.27 -17.90 14.20
N LEU A 10 -54.77 -18.18 12.99
CA LEU A 10 -54.03 -17.95 11.74
C LEU A 10 -53.80 -16.46 11.44
N LEU A 11 -54.75 -15.58 11.79
CA LEU A 11 -54.59 -14.14 11.66
C LEU A 11 -53.51 -13.58 12.61
N CYS A 12 -53.44 -14.07 13.86
CA CYS A 12 -52.37 -13.67 14.78
C CYS A 12 -50.99 -14.20 14.34
N LEU A 13 -50.92 -15.41 13.79
CA LEU A 13 -49.66 -15.99 13.31
C LEU A 13 -49.09 -15.19 12.12
N MET A 14 -49.95 -14.70 11.21
CA MET A 14 -49.49 -13.88 10.09
C MET A 14 -49.03 -12.48 10.50
N VAL A 15 -49.60 -11.89 11.57
CA VAL A 15 -49.11 -10.61 12.12
C VAL A 15 -47.74 -10.79 12.78
N LEU A 16 -47.49 -11.93 13.44
CA LEU A 16 -46.18 -12.22 14.05
C LEU A 16 -45.08 -12.45 12.99
N ILE A 17 -45.39 -13.17 11.91
CA ILE A 17 -44.43 -13.40 10.80
C ILE A 17 -44.13 -12.09 10.03
N ALA A 18 -45.10 -11.18 9.93
CA ALA A 18 -44.90 -9.89 9.27
C ALA A 18 -44.07 -8.89 10.11
N CYS A 19 -44.00 -9.05 11.43
CA CYS A 19 -43.15 -8.21 12.29
C CYS A 19 -41.67 -8.63 12.27
N ASP A 20 -41.37 -9.92 12.11
CA ASP A 20 -39.98 -10.40 12.04
C ASP A 20 -39.31 -10.11 10.68
N PHE A 21 -40.09 -9.82 9.64
CA PHE A 21 -39.56 -9.54 8.29
C PHE A 21 -39.14 -8.07 8.06
N CYS A 22 -39.27 -7.20 9.08
CA CYS A 22 -38.87 -5.78 9.00
C CYS A 22 -37.50 -5.50 9.64
N TRP A 23 -36.75 -6.53 10.05
CA TRP A 23 -35.40 -6.40 10.63
C TRP A 23 -34.27 -6.96 9.75
N ILE A 24 -34.58 -7.32 8.50
CA ILE A 24 -33.56 -7.51 7.45
C ILE A 24 -33.68 -6.31 6.52
N GLN A 25 -33.48 -5.12 7.09
CA GLN A 25 -33.32 -3.90 6.33
C GLN A 25 -31.83 -3.74 6.11
N ASP A 26 -31.44 -3.94 4.86
CA ASP A 26 -30.16 -3.62 4.23
C ASP A 26 -29.11 -3.06 5.21
N CYS A 27 -28.24 -3.94 5.72
CA CYS A 27 -26.84 -3.56 5.89
C CYS A 27 -26.29 -3.37 4.48
N SER A 28 -26.69 -2.29 3.79
CA SER A 28 -25.80 -1.71 2.82
C SER A 28 -24.58 -1.36 3.66
N ASP A 29 -23.50 -2.10 3.45
CA ASP A 29 -22.16 -1.67 3.82
C ASP A 29 -22.01 -0.27 3.24
N ALA A 30 -22.38 0.73 4.04
CA ALA A 30 -21.97 2.09 3.81
C ALA A 30 -20.48 2.00 4.03
N GLU A 31 -19.75 1.76 2.93
CA GLU A 31 -18.36 2.12 2.81
C GLU A 31 -18.33 3.59 3.25
N GLU A 32 -18.04 3.81 4.53
CA GLU A 32 -17.72 5.12 5.06
C GLU A 32 -16.51 5.57 4.24
N GLU A 33 -16.77 6.31 3.16
CA GLU A 33 -15.76 7.10 2.48
C GLU A 33 -15.27 8.13 3.49
N GLU A 34 -14.33 7.68 4.33
CA GLU A 34 -13.65 8.48 5.33
C GLU A 34 -12.91 9.59 4.58
N TYR A 35 -13.32 10.84 4.83
CA TYR A 35 -12.76 12.03 4.21
C TYR A 35 -11.23 12.00 4.21
N ALA A 36 -10.63 12.45 3.11
CA ALA A 36 -9.19 12.46 2.90
C ALA A 36 -8.43 13.03 4.10
N CYS A 37 -7.73 12.16 4.83
CA CYS A 37 -6.73 12.57 5.82
C CYS A 37 -5.62 13.33 5.08
N SER A 38 -5.70 14.66 5.08
CA SER A 38 -4.77 15.53 4.36
C SER A 38 -3.33 15.35 4.86
N GLU A 39 -3.15 15.17 6.16
CA GLU A 39 -1.85 14.89 6.79
C GLU A 39 -1.28 13.52 6.41
N CYS A 40 -2.13 12.50 6.25
CA CYS A 40 -1.70 11.18 5.81
C CYS A 40 -1.16 11.23 4.37
N ASN A 41 -1.84 11.97 3.48
CA ASN A 41 -1.40 12.16 2.10
C ASN A 41 -0.16 13.06 1.98
N PHE A 42 0.07 13.93 2.95
CA PHE A 42 1.28 14.75 3.01
C PHE A 42 2.55 13.89 3.05
N GLN A 43 2.55 12.79 3.82
CA GLN A 43 3.72 11.89 3.91
C GLN A 43 4.04 11.21 2.57
N LEU A 44 3.02 10.79 1.81
CA LEU A 44 3.24 10.20 0.48
C LEU A 44 3.71 11.23 -0.55
N THR A 45 3.26 12.49 -0.41
CA THR A 45 3.75 13.60 -1.23
C THR A 45 5.21 13.89 -0.94
N ALA A 46 5.59 13.95 0.34
CA ALA A 46 6.96 14.15 0.78
C ALA A 46 7.87 12.97 0.33
N LEU A 47 7.40 11.72 0.46
CA LEU A 47 8.08 10.53 -0.06
C LEU A 47 8.36 10.66 -1.55
N THR A 48 7.34 11.01 -2.33
CA THR A 48 7.45 11.17 -3.80
C THR A 48 8.44 12.27 -4.17
N GLN A 49 8.41 13.41 -3.47
CA GLN A 49 9.36 14.49 -3.67
C GLN A 49 10.79 14.06 -3.33
N ALA A 50 10.98 13.35 -2.21
CA ALA A 50 12.29 12.87 -1.79
C ALA A 50 12.90 11.89 -2.82
N TYR A 51 12.11 10.98 -3.40
CA TYR A 51 12.57 10.12 -4.49
C TYR A 51 12.99 10.92 -5.73
N ASN A 52 12.13 11.83 -6.18
CA ASN A 52 12.35 12.59 -7.42
C ASN A 52 13.51 13.60 -7.32
N GLN A 53 13.75 14.14 -6.13
CA GLN A 53 14.84 15.09 -5.87
C GLN A 53 16.09 14.41 -5.29
N LYS A 54 15.97 13.12 -4.95
CA LYS A 54 17.02 12.32 -4.29
C LYS A 54 17.45 12.94 -2.95
N GLU A 55 16.50 13.55 -2.24
CA GLU A 55 16.72 14.25 -0.97
C GLU A 55 16.63 13.26 0.20
N TRP A 56 17.79 12.70 0.55
CA TRP A 56 17.94 11.69 1.60
C TRP A 56 17.31 12.09 2.95
N ARG A 57 17.53 13.34 3.36
CA ARG A 57 17.07 13.84 4.65
C ARG A 57 15.53 13.81 4.71
N ASP A 58 14.88 14.25 3.65
CA ASP A 58 13.42 14.33 3.59
C ASP A 58 12.81 12.93 3.59
N LEU A 59 13.41 11.99 2.84
CA LEU A 59 13.03 10.56 2.89
C LEU A 59 13.09 10.01 4.32
N SER A 60 14.22 10.21 5.01
CA SER A 60 14.43 9.68 6.36
C SER A 60 13.46 10.25 7.40
N CYS A 61 12.96 11.47 7.16
CA CYS A 61 11.95 12.12 8.00
C CYS A 61 10.53 11.58 7.74
N CYS A 62 10.24 10.95 6.60
CA CYS A 62 8.92 10.40 6.30
C CYS A 62 8.69 9.05 7.01
N LEU A 63 9.75 8.32 7.30
CA LEU A 63 9.70 6.97 7.88
C LEU A 63 9.74 7.05 9.41
N SER A 64 8.84 6.33 10.06
CA SER A 64 8.86 6.12 11.52
C SER A 64 10.12 5.36 11.93
N ASP A 65 10.57 5.54 13.16
CA ASP A 65 11.66 4.76 13.76
C ASP A 65 11.33 3.24 13.84
N GLN A 66 10.05 2.87 13.79
CA GLN A 66 9.58 1.47 13.76
C GLN A 66 9.22 0.99 12.34
N PHE A 67 9.67 1.69 11.31
CA PHE A 67 9.33 1.36 9.93
C PHE A 67 9.73 -0.07 9.54
N THR A 68 8.85 -0.74 8.79
CA THR A 68 9.14 -2.02 8.13
C THR A 68 8.69 -2.00 6.67
N PHE A 69 9.57 -2.42 5.76
CA PHE A 69 9.24 -2.69 4.38
C PHE A 69 8.96 -4.18 4.18
N TYR A 70 7.91 -4.54 3.46
CA TYR A 70 7.57 -5.92 3.10
C TYR A 70 7.68 -6.11 1.59
N PHE A 71 8.56 -7.03 1.18
CA PHE A 71 8.66 -7.43 -0.21
C PHE A 71 7.42 -8.22 -0.64
N ASN A 72 7.14 -8.19 -1.94
CA ASN A 72 6.20 -9.14 -2.50
C ASN A 72 6.78 -10.57 -2.37
N PRO A 73 6.00 -11.59 -1.99
CA PRO A 73 6.46 -12.99 -1.98
C PRO A 73 7.09 -13.48 -3.29
N ALA A 74 6.67 -12.92 -4.43
CA ALA A 74 7.24 -13.18 -5.75
C ALA A 74 8.72 -12.76 -5.86
N ASP A 75 9.18 -11.81 -5.02
CA ASP A 75 10.56 -11.34 -5.01
C ASP A 75 11.53 -12.29 -4.31
N SER A 76 11.02 -13.35 -3.67
CA SER A 76 11.83 -14.30 -2.89
C SER A 76 13.05 -14.83 -3.66
N ILE A 77 12.96 -15.03 -4.97
CA ILE A 77 14.08 -15.49 -5.79
C ILE A 77 15.28 -14.52 -5.83
N TYR A 78 15.04 -13.21 -5.64
CA TYR A 78 16.08 -12.18 -5.64
C TYR A 78 16.60 -11.89 -4.25
N VAL A 79 15.70 -11.87 -3.25
CA VAL A 79 15.99 -11.27 -1.95
C VAL A 79 16.07 -12.26 -0.79
N SER A 80 15.48 -13.46 -0.90
CA SER A 80 15.35 -14.40 0.25
C SER A 80 16.69 -14.88 0.84
N PHE A 81 17.75 -14.96 0.03
CA PHE A 81 19.08 -15.32 0.53
C PHE A 81 19.66 -14.27 1.48
N THR A 82 19.20 -13.03 1.39
CA THR A 82 19.71 -11.89 2.15
C THR A 82 18.70 -11.43 3.20
N PHE A 83 17.41 -11.52 2.86
CA PHE A 83 16.29 -11.13 3.69
C PHE A 83 15.33 -12.34 3.77
N PRO A 84 15.61 -13.32 4.65
CA PRO A 84 14.87 -14.58 4.69
C PRO A 84 13.38 -14.38 5.03
N ASP A 85 13.06 -13.36 5.81
CA ASP A 85 11.69 -13.02 6.21
C ASP A 85 10.98 -12.10 5.18
N LEU A 86 11.63 -11.81 4.05
CA LEU A 86 11.10 -10.92 2.99
C LEU A 86 10.65 -9.55 3.54
N GLN A 87 11.40 -9.03 4.51
CA GLN A 87 11.20 -7.71 5.08
C GLN A 87 12.53 -6.98 5.27
N LEU A 88 12.47 -5.65 5.31
CA LEU A 88 13.57 -4.78 5.70
C LEU A 88 13.12 -3.94 6.90
N ASP A 89 13.99 -3.82 7.89
CA ASP A 89 13.82 -2.77 8.88
C ASP A 89 14.14 -1.39 8.27
N ARG A 90 13.89 -0.34 9.06
CA ARG A 90 14.15 1.05 8.68
C ARG A 90 15.58 1.29 8.23
N ASP A 91 16.57 0.82 8.99
CA ASP A 91 17.98 1.14 8.72
C ASP A 91 18.45 0.44 7.43
N GLN A 92 18.03 -0.80 7.21
CA GLN A 92 18.28 -1.53 5.97
C GLN A 92 17.64 -0.87 4.75
N GLU A 93 16.38 -0.46 4.86
CA GLU A 93 15.70 0.25 3.77
C GLU A 93 16.40 1.56 3.44
N LEU A 94 16.72 2.32 4.49
CA LEU A 94 17.44 3.57 4.39
C LEU A 94 18.79 3.34 3.68
N ASP A 95 19.62 2.40 4.11
CA ASP A 95 20.93 2.17 3.49
C ASP A 95 20.81 1.85 1.99
N ILE A 96 19.84 1.01 1.58
CA ILE A 96 19.58 0.70 0.17
C ILE A 96 19.16 1.96 -0.60
N LEU A 97 18.24 2.76 -0.05
CA LEU A 97 17.74 3.97 -0.71
C LEU A 97 18.82 5.05 -0.80
N LYS A 98 19.71 5.15 0.20
CA LYS A 98 20.86 6.04 0.15
C LYS A 98 21.79 5.67 -1.00
N ASN A 99 22.16 4.39 -1.11
CA ASN A 99 22.98 3.91 -2.22
C ASN A 99 22.29 4.15 -3.57
N MET A 100 20.98 3.94 -3.66
CA MET A 100 20.21 4.26 -4.87
C MET A 100 20.29 5.75 -5.21
N PHE A 101 20.11 6.64 -4.23
CA PHE A 101 20.19 8.08 -4.43
C PHE A 101 21.62 8.54 -4.77
N GLU A 102 22.66 7.88 -4.26
CA GLU A 102 24.04 8.24 -4.61
C GLU A 102 24.42 7.79 -6.02
N ASN A 103 23.93 6.62 -6.47
CA ASN A 103 24.44 5.97 -7.68
C ASN A 103 23.52 6.10 -8.91
N ALA A 104 22.22 6.29 -8.75
CA ALA A 104 21.30 6.46 -9.87
C ALA A 104 21.38 7.89 -10.43
N PRO A 105 21.67 8.13 -11.72
CA PRO A 105 21.64 9.48 -12.29
C PRO A 105 20.29 10.18 -12.15
N SER A 106 19.20 9.44 -12.29
CA SER A 106 17.84 9.97 -12.11
C SER A 106 16.89 8.91 -11.58
N ILE A 107 15.91 9.38 -10.81
CA ILE A 107 14.83 8.58 -10.23
C ILE A 107 13.53 9.34 -10.49
N SER A 108 12.50 8.63 -10.92
CA SER A 108 11.16 9.16 -11.15
C SER A 108 10.14 8.26 -10.47
N LEU A 109 9.54 8.72 -9.38
CA LEU A 109 8.43 8.07 -8.69
C LEU A 109 7.14 8.87 -8.91
N THR A 110 6.09 8.17 -9.29
CA THR A 110 4.71 8.67 -9.25
C THR A 110 3.88 7.74 -8.38
N LEU A 111 3.11 8.32 -7.46
CA LEU A 111 2.07 7.61 -6.71
C LEU A 111 0.70 8.11 -7.14
N SER A 112 -0.26 7.20 -7.26
CA SER A 112 -1.65 7.52 -7.55
C SER A 112 -2.61 6.74 -6.65
N GLY A 113 -3.81 7.27 -6.49
CA GLY A 113 -4.82 6.77 -5.55
C GLY A 113 -5.03 7.73 -4.40
N ASP A 114 -6.27 7.82 -3.95
CA ASP A 114 -6.77 8.75 -2.94
C ASP A 114 -7.41 8.05 -1.74
N ARG A 115 -7.67 6.74 -1.85
CA ARG A 115 -8.28 5.93 -0.79
C ARG A 115 -7.45 5.99 0.48
N VAL A 116 -8.15 6.21 1.59
CA VAL A 116 -7.63 6.14 2.95
C VAL A 116 -8.61 5.27 3.72
N MET A 117 -8.11 4.28 4.45
CA MET A 117 -8.91 3.37 5.25
C MET A 117 -8.33 3.30 6.65
N SER A 118 -9.14 2.98 7.65
CA SER A 118 -8.62 2.65 8.97
C SER A 118 -7.84 1.33 8.92
N TYR A 119 -6.66 1.29 9.56
CA TYR A 119 -5.82 0.09 9.56
C TYR A 119 -6.26 -0.87 10.66
N SER A 120 -6.77 -2.05 10.27
CA SER A 120 -7.30 -3.04 11.21
C SER A 120 -6.24 -3.70 12.11
N GLY A 121 -4.96 -3.56 11.79
CA GLY A 121 -3.85 -4.06 12.61
C GLY A 121 -3.50 -3.18 13.80
N ASP A 122 -4.11 -2.00 13.91
CA ASP A 122 -3.87 -1.06 15.00
C ASP A 122 -5.09 -1.00 15.97
N PRO A 123 -4.95 -1.47 17.22
CA PRO A 123 -6.04 -1.47 18.19
C PRO A 123 -6.46 -0.07 18.66
N THR A 124 -5.61 0.95 18.46
CA THR A 124 -5.95 2.35 18.80
C THR A 124 -6.90 2.97 17.77
N GLY A 125 -6.91 2.45 16.53
CA GLY A 125 -7.65 3.00 15.41
C GLY A 125 -7.05 4.27 14.80
N GLU A 126 -5.88 4.72 15.26
CA GLU A 126 -5.25 5.95 14.79
C GLU A 126 -4.46 5.74 13.48
N SER A 127 -3.98 4.52 13.24
CA SER A 127 -3.26 4.19 12.01
C SER A 127 -4.19 4.10 10.79
N LYS A 128 -3.69 4.59 9.65
CA LYS A 128 -4.39 4.60 8.37
C LYS A 128 -3.65 3.75 7.34
N LEU A 129 -4.42 3.00 6.56
CA LEU A 129 -3.97 2.25 5.40
C LEU A 129 -4.26 3.06 4.12
N LEU A 130 -3.22 3.25 3.31
CA LEU A 130 -3.23 4.05 2.09
C LEU A 130 -2.84 3.15 0.90
N PRO A 131 -3.81 2.53 0.21
CA PRO A 131 -3.54 1.78 -1.03
C PRO A 131 -3.16 2.72 -2.17
N ARG A 132 -2.04 2.46 -2.85
CA ARG A 132 -1.54 3.28 -3.95
C ARG A 132 -1.06 2.43 -5.10
N SER A 133 -1.31 2.89 -6.32
CA SER A 133 -0.54 2.46 -7.48
C SER A 133 0.73 3.30 -7.55
N TYR A 134 1.84 2.70 -7.95
CA TYR A 134 3.10 3.37 -8.15
C TYR A 134 3.66 3.11 -9.55
N ASP A 135 4.43 4.08 -10.04
CA ASP A 135 5.27 3.96 -11.23
C ASP A 135 6.62 4.56 -10.91
N LEU A 136 7.63 3.71 -10.83
CA LEU A 136 8.99 4.04 -10.47
C LEU A 136 9.91 3.75 -11.65
N THR A 137 10.72 4.73 -12.04
CA THR A 137 11.81 4.54 -12.98
C THR A 137 13.14 4.94 -12.33
N VAL A 138 14.13 4.07 -12.39
CA VAL A 138 15.50 4.32 -11.91
C VAL A 138 16.47 4.15 -13.07
N PHE A 139 17.19 5.20 -13.43
CA PHE A 139 18.26 5.12 -14.42
C PHE A 139 19.60 4.80 -13.75
N LEU A 140 20.44 4.04 -14.44
CA LEU A 140 21.83 3.77 -14.10
C LEU A 140 22.77 4.65 -14.93
N ALA A 141 24.03 4.74 -14.49
CA ALA A 141 25.06 5.56 -15.13
C ALA A 141 25.40 5.15 -16.58
N ASP A 142 25.09 3.91 -16.97
CA ASP A 142 25.25 3.38 -18.32
C ASP A 142 24.05 3.65 -19.24
N GLY A 143 23.06 4.42 -18.77
CA GLY A 143 21.84 4.76 -19.50
C GLY A 143 20.74 3.70 -19.42
N VAL A 144 20.97 2.58 -18.72
CA VAL A 144 19.94 1.55 -18.50
C VAL A 144 18.94 2.03 -17.44
N GLY A 145 17.67 2.12 -17.81
CA GLY A 145 16.56 2.40 -16.92
C GLY A 145 15.81 1.14 -16.52
N TYR A 146 15.41 1.06 -15.25
CA TYR A 146 14.47 0.05 -14.76
C TYR A 146 13.18 0.76 -14.39
N ARG A 147 12.08 0.43 -15.08
CA ARG A 147 10.74 0.91 -14.76
C ARG A 147 9.90 -0.19 -14.16
N ILE A 148 9.34 0.06 -12.99
CA ILE A 148 8.46 -0.84 -12.28
C ILE A 148 7.19 -0.09 -11.95
N GLY A 149 6.06 -0.69 -12.30
CA GLY A 149 4.76 -0.23 -11.83
C GLY A 149 4.06 -1.35 -11.07
N GLY A 150 3.23 -0.97 -10.11
CA GLY A 150 2.47 -1.93 -9.32
C GLY A 150 1.56 -1.27 -8.31
N GLU A 151 0.99 -2.11 -7.46
CA GLU A 151 0.22 -1.67 -6.30
C GLU A 151 1.07 -1.80 -5.04
N CYS A 152 0.81 -0.94 -4.07
CA CYS A 152 1.45 -0.99 -2.76
C CYS A 152 0.50 -0.48 -1.69
N HIS A 153 0.76 -0.88 -0.46
CA HIS A 153 0.06 -0.41 0.72
C HIS A 153 1.04 0.34 1.62
N PHE A 154 0.69 1.56 1.98
CA PHE A 154 1.37 2.29 3.05
C PHE A 154 0.49 2.27 4.29
N VAL A 155 1.09 1.99 5.45
CA VAL A 155 0.46 2.26 6.74
C VAL A 155 1.14 3.47 7.34
N VAL A 156 0.33 4.45 7.74
CA VAL A 156 0.80 5.62 8.48
C VAL A 156 0.20 5.65 9.87
N ALA A 157 0.98 6.09 10.85
CA ALA A 157 0.56 6.22 12.24
C ALA A 157 1.07 7.56 12.82
N PRO A 158 0.40 8.13 13.82
CA PRO A 158 0.90 9.32 14.50
C PRO A 158 2.15 8.99 15.33
N GLU A 159 3.19 9.81 15.17
CA GLU A 159 4.44 9.77 15.91
C GLU A 159 4.88 11.21 16.20
N ASP A 160 5.04 11.54 17.49
CA ASP A 160 5.39 12.89 17.97
C ASP A 160 4.51 14.03 17.40
N GLY A 161 3.22 13.74 17.22
CA GLY A 161 2.24 14.71 16.71
C GLY A 161 2.24 14.90 15.20
N THR A 162 2.95 14.04 14.45
CA THR A 162 2.91 14.01 12.98
C THR A 162 2.69 12.59 12.48
N TYR A 163 1.97 12.40 11.37
CA TYR A 163 1.90 11.08 10.76
C TYR A 163 3.26 10.70 10.16
N LYS A 164 3.65 9.44 10.31
CA LYS A 164 4.84 8.83 9.69
C LYS A 164 4.46 7.52 9.01
N ILE A 165 5.22 7.13 8.00
CA ILE A 165 5.08 5.82 7.35
C ILE A 165 5.70 4.78 8.30
N VAL A 166 4.87 3.87 8.80
CA VAL A 166 5.29 2.77 9.68
C VAL A 166 5.42 1.46 8.93
N GLN A 167 4.67 1.28 7.83
CA GLN A 167 4.81 0.10 6.97
C GLN A 167 4.69 0.47 5.51
N TRP A 168 5.45 -0.22 4.67
CA TRP A 168 5.30 -0.20 3.22
C TRP A 168 5.32 -1.64 2.71
N GLN A 169 4.21 -2.09 2.14
CA GLN A 169 4.07 -3.41 1.53
C GLN A 169 3.98 -3.29 0.01
N ASP A 170 4.89 -3.97 -0.69
CA ASP A 170 4.80 -4.13 -2.14
C ASP A 170 3.82 -5.24 -2.53
N LEU A 171 2.88 -4.91 -3.42
CA LEU A 171 1.86 -5.83 -3.94
C LEU A 171 2.01 -6.03 -5.45
N SER A 172 3.13 -5.61 -6.03
CA SER A 172 3.36 -5.72 -7.47
C SER A 172 3.28 -7.16 -7.97
N SER A 173 2.44 -7.43 -8.96
CA SER A 173 2.30 -8.78 -9.54
C SER A 173 3.38 -9.15 -10.54
N SER A 174 4.57 -8.53 -10.45
CA SER A 174 5.77 -8.65 -11.28
C SER A 174 5.67 -8.21 -12.75
N SER A 175 6.46 -7.18 -13.10
CA SER A 175 7.38 -7.13 -14.26
C SER A 175 7.98 -5.71 -14.38
N ALA A 176 9.24 -5.55 -13.98
CA ALA A 176 10.04 -4.40 -14.31
C ALA A 176 10.34 -4.45 -15.81
N SER A 177 10.09 -3.35 -16.51
CA SER A 177 10.54 -3.17 -17.89
C SER A 177 11.93 -2.52 -17.90
N ILE A 178 12.80 -2.99 -18.78
CA ILE A 178 14.06 -2.29 -19.06
C ILE A 178 13.77 -1.20 -20.08
N ILE A 179 14.23 0.01 -19.78
CA ILE A 179 14.17 1.17 -20.67
C ILE A 179 15.60 1.49 -21.10
N LYS A 180 15.85 1.49 -22.41
CA LYS A 180 17.12 2.01 -22.96
C LYS A 180 16.96 3.49 -23.34
N GLU A 181 18.07 4.22 -23.42
CA GLU A 181 18.08 5.66 -23.77
C GLU A 181 17.37 6.01 -25.09
N ASP A 182 17.29 5.06 -26.03
CA ASP A 182 16.57 5.21 -27.30
C ASP A 182 15.05 5.00 -27.19
N GLY A 183 14.54 4.76 -25.98
CA GLY A 183 13.13 4.49 -25.72
C GLY A 183 12.71 3.06 -26.08
N ILE A 184 13.63 2.19 -26.51
CA ILE A 184 13.33 0.79 -26.78
C ILE A 184 13.11 0.09 -25.43
N ARG A 185 11.95 -0.56 -25.32
CA ARG A 185 11.57 -1.36 -24.17
C ARG A 185 11.86 -2.81 -24.46
N ASP A 186 12.90 -3.34 -23.82
CA ASP A 186 13.06 -4.78 -23.71
C ASP A 186 12.29 -5.22 -22.47
N VAL A 187 11.16 -5.89 -22.69
CA VAL A 187 10.40 -6.51 -21.60
C VAL A 187 11.13 -7.79 -21.21
N GLU A 188 12.07 -7.68 -20.26
CA GLU A 188 12.53 -8.84 -19.52
C GLU A 188 11.50 -9.14 -18.43
N ASN A 189 10.77 -10.24 -18.58
CA ASN A 189 9.68 -10.64 -17.67
C ASN A 189 10.14 -11.03 -16.25
N ASP A 190 11.43 -10.94 -15.94
CA ASP A 190 12.03 -11.48 -14.72
C ASP A 190 12.72 -10.40 -13.89
N LYS A 191 12.23 -9.17 -13.85
CA LYS A 191 12.77 -8.14 -12.94
C LYS A 191 11.64 -7.58 -12.10
N SER A 192 11.90 -7.30 -10.84
CA SER A 192 10.90 -6.84 -9.88
C SER A 192 11.47 -5.75 -8.97
N TRP A 193 10.67 -5.22 -8.04
CA TRP A 193 11.17 -4.24 -7.08
C TRP A 193 12.25 -4.80 -6.17
N GLY A 194 12.10 -6.05 -5.71
CA GLY A 194 13.17 -6.79 -5.05
C GLY A 194 14.48 -6.84 -5.86
N TYR A 195 14.41 -7.04 -7.18
CA TYR A 195 15.59 -7.00 -8.04
C TYR A 195 16.24 -5.60 -8.10
N VAL A 196 15.45 -4.53 -8.22
CA VAL A 196 16.02 -3.17 -8.23
C VAL A 196 16.67 -2.82 -6.90
N LYS A 197 16.03 -3.13 -5.76
CA LYS A 197 16.67 -2.96 -4.45
C LYS A 197 17.95 -3.78 -4.31
N TRP A 198 17.96 -5.00 -4.85
CA TRP A 198 19.14 -5.87 -4.84
C TRP A 198 20.34 -5.28 -5.59
N ILE A 199 20.13 -4.49 -6.65
CA ILE A 199 21.22 -3.81 -7.37
C ILE A 199 21.94 -2.78 -6.49
N PHE A 200 21.22 -2.11 -5.58
CA PHE A 200 21.72 -0.99 -4.80
C PHE A 200 22.09 -1.34 -3.35
N ARG A 201 22.01 -2.61 -2.97
CA ARG A 201 22.42 -3.07 -1.64
C ARG A 201 23.93 -3.04 -1.44
#